data_AF-A0A126P150-F1
#
_entry.id   AF-A0A126P150-F1
#
_cell.length_a   1.000
_cell.length_b   1.000
_cell.length_c   1.000
_cell.angle_alpha   90.00
_cell.angle_beta   90.00
_cell.angle_gamma   90.00
#
_symmetry.space_group_name_H-M   'P 1'
#
loop_
_entity.id
_entity.type
_entity.pdbx_description
1 polymer ?
#
loop_
_entity_poly.entity_id
_entity_poly.type
_entity_poly.pdbx_seq_one_letter_code
_entity_poly.pdbx_strand_id
1 'polypeptide(L)' 'MPTPIASEAEMGAFLARAGFQLTTEQIAEYAEAYGYIVEMSARIRGERSYMSEPAHIFSFPTEEVAR' A
#
# COMPACT_ATOMS: atom_id res chain seq x y z
N MET A 1 6.31 -6.18 -3.34
CA MET A 1 6.96 -4.98 -2.79
C MET A 1 6.09 -3.78 -3.15
N PRO A 2 5.90 -2.75 -2.29
CA PRO A 2 5.67 -1.43 -2.86
C PRO A 2 6.88 -1.16 -3.74
N THR A 3 6.66 -1.13 -5.05
CA THR A 3 7.76 -0.85 -5.96
C THR A 3 8.22 0.57 -5.64
N PRO A 4 9.53 0.81 -5.48
CA PRO A 4 10.03 2.18 -5.43
C PRO A 4 9.48 2.91 -6.65
N ILE A 5 8.78 4.00 -6.41
CA ILE A 5 8.32 4.86 -7.50
C ILE A 5 9.57 5.62 -7.96
N ALA A 6 9.97 5.39 -9.21
CA ALA A 6 11.24 5.85 -9.76
C ALA A 6 11.14 7.25 -10.39
N SER A 7 9.93 7.79 -10.55
CA SER A 7 9.72 9.12 -11.14
C SER A 7 8.43 9.80 -10.69
N GLU A 8 8.37 11.13 -10.81
CA GLU A 8 7.15 11.93 -10.59
C GLU A 8 6.00 11.49 -11.51
N ALA A 9 6.30 11.08 -12.76
CA ALA A 9 5.30 10.60 -13.70
C ALA A 9 4.62 9.29 -13.21
N GLU A 10 5.40 8.39 -12.62
CA GLU A 10 4.87 7.17 -11.99
C GLU A 10 4.05 7.49 -10.74
N MET A 11 4.46 8.47 -9.93
CA MET A 11 3.70 8.93 -8.76
C MET A 11 2.35 9.51 -9.19
N GLY A 12 2.34 10.39 -10.21
CA GLY A 12 1.12 10.96 -10.77
C GLY A 12 0.15 9.89 -11.29
N ALA A 13 0.65 8.89 -12.01
CA ALA A 13 -0.17 7.77 -12.49
C ALA A 13 -0.75 6.93 -11.33
N PHE A 14 0.04 6.70 -10.28
CA PHE A 14 -0.40 5.94 -9.11
C PHE A 14 -1.51 6.67 -8.33
N LEU A 15 -1.34 7.98 -8.12
CA LEU A 15 -2.31 8.84 -7.46
C LEU A 15 -3.61 8.95 -8.27
N ALA A 16 -3.52 9.11 -9.59
CA ALA A 16 -4.68 9.15 -10.47
C ALA A 16 -5.48 7.83 -10.44
N ARG A 17 -4.81 6.68 -10.43
CA ARG A 17 -5.46 5.36 -10.30
C ARG A 17 -6.16 5.20 -8.96
N ALA A 18 -5.63 5.79 -7.90
CA ALA A 18 -6.27 5.83 -6.58
C ALA A 18 -7.42 6.85 -6.50
N GLY A 19 -7.69 7.61 -7.56
CA GLY A 19 -8.77 8.58 -7.65
C GLY A 19 -8.43 9.96 -7.08
N PHE A 20 -7.15 10.24 -6.80
CA PHE A 20 -6.73 11.54 -6.31
C PHE A 20 -6.52 12.54 -7.46
N GLN A 21 -6.96 13.78 -7.23
CA GLN A 21 -6.67 14.94 -8.08
C GLN A 21 -5.89 15.94 -7.24
N LEU A 22 -4.58 16.00 -7.44
CA LEU A 22 -3.65 16.80 -6.65
C LEU A 22 -2.95 17.84 -7.54
N THR A 23 -2.51 18.94 -6.95
CA THR A 23 -1.62 19.89 -7.63
C THR A 23 -0.22 19.31 -7.77
N THR A 24 0.60 19.92 -8.63
CA THR A 24 2.00 19.49 -8.82
C THR A 24 2.79 19.54 -7.52
N GLU A 25 2.59 20.57 -6.70
CA GLU A 25 3.27 20.72 -5.40
C GLU A 25 2.88 19.60 -4.44
N GLN A 26 1.59 19.25 -4.39
CA GLN A 26 1.10 18.14 -3.57
C GLN A 26 1.64 16.79 -4.03
N ILE A 27 1.80 16.58 -5.34
CA ILE A 27 2.41 15.35 -5.89
C ILE A 27 3.86 15.24 -5.43
N ALA A 28 4.62 16.35 -5.42
CA ALA A 28 6.01 16.37 -4.95
C ALA A 28 6.11 16.03 -3.46
N GLU A 29 5.25 16.60 -2.61
CA GLU A 29 5.17 16.26 -1.19
C GLU A 29 4.83 14.77 -0.97
N TYR A 30 3.90 14.23 -1.77
CA TYR A 30 3.56 12.81 -1.74
C TYR A 30 4.74 11.92 -2.15
N ALA A 31 5.51 12.32 -3.16
CA ALA A 31 6.71 11.61 -3.59
C ALA A 31 7.75 11.52 -2.48
N GLU A 32 7.99 12.62 -1.77
CA GLU A 32 8.88 12.67 -0.60
C GLU A 32 8.37 11.76 0.52
N ALA A 33 7.10 11.90 0.90
CA ALA A 33 6.48 11.11 1.96
C ALA A 33 6.52 9.59 1.66
N TYR A 34 6.30 9.21 0.39
CA TYR A 34 6.36 7.83 -0.06
C TYR A 34 7.76 7.24 0.14
N GLY A 35 8.82 8.02 -0.05
CA GLY A 35 10.20 7.62 0.23
C GLY A 35 10.38 7.12 1.67
N TYR A 36 9.90 7.88 2.66
CA TYR A 36 9.96 7.48 4.06
C TYR A 36 9.18 6.19 4.35
N ILE A 37 8.02 6.01 3.71
CA ILE A 37 7.21 4.78 3.85
C ILE A 37 7.95 3.58 3.29
N VAL A 38 8.63 3.72 2.13
CA VAL A 38 9.46 2.66 1.55
C VAL A 38 10.57 2.26 2.52
N GLU A 39 11.29 3.23 3.10
CA GLU A 39 12.33 2.97 4.10
C GLU A 39 11.79 2.26 5.36
N MET A 40 10.65 2.71 5.88
CA MET A 40 10.00 2.06 7.03
C MET A 40 9.57 0.64 6.69
N SER A 41 9.02 0.42 5.49
CA SER A 41 8.55 -0.90 5.04
C SER A 41 9.69 -1.92 4.95
N ALA A 42 10.88 -1.48 4.53
CA ALA A 42 12.09 -2.30 4.48
C ALA A 42 12.52 -2.80 5.86
N ARG A 43 12.26 -2.02 6.92
CA ARG A 43 12.56 -2.41 8.32
C ARG A 43 11.58 -3.43 8.88
N ILE A 44 10.33 -3.42 8.43
CA ILE A 44 9.23 -4.22 9.01
C ILE A 44 9.13 -5.61 8.37
N ARG A 45 9.42 -5.74 7.07
CA ARG A 45 9.23 -6.99 6.32
C ARG A 45 10.55 -7.73 6.10
N GLY A 46 11.17 -8.17 7.21
CA GLY A 46 12.15 -9.26 7.19
C GLY A 46 11.48 -10.62 6.93
N GLU A 47 12.22 -11.73 7.00
CA GLU A 47 11.65 -13.08 6.87
C GLU A 47 10.49 -13.27 7.85
N ARG A 48 9.29 -13.48 7.30
CA ARG A 48 8.14 -13.89 8.08
C ARG A 48 8.10 -15.41 8.07
N SER A 49 8.02 -16.01 9.25
CA SER A 49 7.70 -17.44 9.34
C SER A 49 6.36 -17.69 8.65
N TYR A 50 6.25 -18.79 7.91
CA TYR A 50 5.02 -19.21 7.23
C TYR A 50 3.81 -19.28 8.20
N MET A 51 4.08 -19.51 9.49
CA MET A 51 3.08 -19.55 10.56
C MET A 51 2.67 -18.17 11.10
N SER A 52 3.16 -17.07 10.53
CA SER A 52 2.83 -15.72 10.98
C SER A 52 1.46 -15.31 10.46
N GLU A 53 0.43 -15.54 11.26
CA GLU A 53 -0.95 -15.17 10.92
C GLU A 53 -1.16 -13.63 10.93
N PRO A 54 -2.07 -13.10 10.10
CA PRO A 54 -2.48 -11.70 10.18
C PRO A 54 -3.08 -11.37 11.55
N ALA A 55 -2.85 -10.15 12.04
CA ALA A 55 -3.39 -9.71 13.33
C ALA A 55 -4.93 -9.81 13.41
N HIS A 56 -5.61 -9.69 12.28
CA HIS A 56 -7.05 -9.86 12.16
C HIS A 56 -7.36 -10.70 10.93
N ILE A 57 -8.14 -11.77 11.14
CA ILE A 57 -8.70 -12.61 10.08
C ILE A 57 -10.22 -12.39 10.13
N PHE A 58 -10.77 -11.85 9.04
CA PHE A 58 -12.21 -11.68 8.92
C PHE A 58 -12.82 -12.93 8.29
N SER A 59 -13.67 -13.62 9.04
CA SER A 59 -14.50 -14.71 8.54
C SER A 59 -15.79 -14.12 8.01
N PHE A 60 -16.03 -14.21 6.70
CA PHE A 60 -17.34 -13.92 6.15
C PHE A 60 -18.19 -15.19 6.31
N PRO A 61 -19.41 -15.10 6.87
CA PRO A 61 -20.31 -16.23 6.82
C PRO A 61 -20.58 -16.54 5.35
N THR A 62 -20.03 -17.66 4.87
CA THR A 62 -20.62 -18.33 3.71
C THR A 62 -22.06 -18.60 4.09
N GLU A 63 -23.01 -18.18 3.26
CA GLU A 63 -24.39 -18.62 3.39
C GLU A 63 -24.39 -20.15 3.42
N GLU A 64 -24.35 -20.74 4.63
CA GLU A 64 -25.07 -21.98 4.88
C GLU A 64 -26.53 -21.58 4.74
N VAL A 65 -26.95 -21.60 3.47
CA VAL A 65 -28.32 -21.54 3.02
C VAL A 65 -29.13 -22.36 4.00
N ALA A 66 -29.98 -21.63 4.73
CA ALA A 66 -30.96 -22.14 5.65
C ALA A 66 -31.54 -23.47 5.14
N ARG A 67 -31.35 -24.53 5.91
CA ARG A 67 -32.14 -25.75 5.82
C ARG A 67 -32.89 -25.93 7.12
#